data_AF-A0A511DMN6-F1
#
_entry.id   AF-A0A511DMN6-F1
#
_cell.length_a   1.000
_cell.length_b   1.000
_cell.length_c   1.000
_cell.angle_alpha   90.00
_cell.angle_beta   90.00
_cell.angle_gamma   90.00
#
_symmetry.space_group_name_H-M   'P 1'
#
loop_
_entity.id
_entity.type
_entity.pdbx_description
1 polymer ?
#
loop_
_entity_poly.entity_id
_entity_poly.type
_entity_poly.pdbx_seq_one_letter_code
_entity_poly.pdbx_strand_id
1 'polypeptide(L)'
;MIRSQTPSSPLLVRNDRAPTGSVQSIVDAALCRLKEECQRVETSGVVDGTDRAARADRLAELHTRRARWWRVLWRHEATRRRSVYLDAVAGAEWHEWEQAAYWRRSASGWNAAAEGSTEAGA
;
A
#
# COMPACT_ATOMS: atom_id res chain seq x y z
N MET A 1 35.66 42.43 -21.80
CA MET A 1 35.92 41.14 -21.12
C MET A 1 34.83 40.91 -20.09
N ILE A 2 33.82 40.10 -20.44
CA ILE A 2 32.61 39.87 -19.62
C ILE A 2 32.81 38.59 -18.81
N ARG A 3 32.62 38.68 -17.49
CA ARG A 3 32.65 37.57 -16.54
C ARG A 3 31.37 36.73 -16.68
N SER A 4 31.52 35.44 -16.97
CA SER A 4 30.42 34.47 -16.94
C SER A 4 30.00 34.20 -15.50
N GLN A 5 28.81 34.67 -15.11
CA GLN A 5 28.12 34.23 -13.88
C GLN A 5 27.04 33.22 -14.26
N THR A 6 27.22 31.98 -13.82
CA THR A 6 26.12 31.05 -13.56
C THR A 6 25.51 31.34 -12.19
N PRO A 7 24.17 31.34 -12.07
CA PRO A 7 23.51 30.89 -10.86
C PRO A 7 22.52 29.76 -11.20
N SER A 8 22.81 28.56 -10.68
CA SER A 8 22.17 28.01 -9.48
C SER A 8 20.84 27.32 -9.81
N SER A 9 20.93 26.00 -10.02
CA SER A 9 19.80 25.08 -9.94
C SER A 9 19.10 25.24 -8.59
N PRO A 10 17.78 25.50 -8.54
CA PRO A 10 17.07 25.47 -7.28
C PRO A 10 16.92 24.03 -6.82
N LEU A 11 17.60 23.78 -5.70
CA LEU A 11 17.47 22.72 -4.73
C LEU A 11 16.09 22.03 -4.72
N LEU A 12 16.12 20.70 -4.80
CA LEU A 12 15.08 19.78 -4.36
C LEU A 12 14.61 20.14 -2.94
N VAL A 13 13.55 20.95 -2.85
CA VAL A 13 12.80 21.11 -1.60
C VAL A 13 12.02 19.81 -1.38
N ARG A 14 12.59 18.91 -0.57
CA ARG A 14 11.83 17.86 0.11
C ARG A 14 10.82 18.56 1.00
N ASN A 15 9.58 18.61 0.54
CA ASN A 15 8.50 19.27 1.23
C ASN A 15 7.98 18.32 2.34
N ASP A 16 8.65 18.30 3.49
CA ASP A 16 8.19 17.68 4.73
C ASP A 16 7.08 18.53 5.38
N ARG A 17 5.97 18.70 4.67
CA ARG A 17 4.76 19.34 5.20
C ARG A 17 3.73 18.26 5.50
N ALA A 18 3.25 18.19 6.74
CA ALA A 18 2.02 17.48 7.07
C ALA A 18 0.94 17.85 6.04
N PRO A 19 0.11 16.91 5.55
CA PRO A 19 -0.77 17.18 4.43
C PRO A 19 -1.92 18.12 4.85
N THR A 20 -1.71 19.42 4.75
CA THR A 20 -2.75 20.46 4.80
C THR A 20 -3.41 20.59 3.42
N GLY A 21 -4.00 19.48 2.96
CA GLY A 21 -4.68 19.40 1.68
C GLY A 21 -6.10 18.84 1.82
N SER A 22 -6.89 18.88 0.74
CA SER A 22 -8.24 18.29 0.69
C SER A 22 -8.21 16.81 1.09
N VAL A 23 -9.36 16.26 1.54
CA VAL A 23 -9.46 14.82 1.87
C VAL A 23 -8.99 13.95 0.70
N GLN A 24 -9.28 14.36 -0.53
CA GLN A 24 -8.79 13.66 -1.73
C GLN A 24 -7.25 13.62 -1.77
N SER A 25 -6.56 14.73 -1.51
CA SER A 25 -5.09 14.75 -1.49
C SER A 25 -4.48 13.96 -0.34
N ILE A 26 -5.15 13.91 0.83
CA ILE A 26 -4.72 13.11 1.97
C ILE A 26 -4.83 11.62 1.65
N VAL A 27 -5.98 11.21 1.07
CA VAL A 27 -6.20 9.83 0.65
C VAL A 27 -5.19 9.43 -0.42
N ASP A 28 -4.99 10.27 -1.43
CA ASP A 28 -4.03 10.00 -2.52
C ASP A 28 -2.59 9.82 -1.99
N ALA A 29 -2.13 10.74 -1.13
CA ALA A 29 -0.82 10.62 -0.51
C ALA A 29 -0.68 9.34 0.35
N ALA A 30 -1.73 8.95 1.07
CA ALA A 30 -1.73 7.73 1.86
C ALA A 30 -1.69 6.47 0.99
N LEU A 31 -2.48 6.43 -0.08
CA LEU A 31 -2.51 5.32 -1.03
C LEU A 31 -1.17 5.17 -1.78
N CYS A 32 -0.56 6.28 -2.19
CA CYS A 32 0.77 6.28 -2.81
C CYS A 32 1.83 5.68 -1.88
N ARG A 33 1.91 6.14 -0.62
CA ARG A 33 2.86 5.59 0.37
C ARG A 33 2.63 4.10 0.62
N LEU A 34 1.38 3.67 0.74
CA LEU A 34 1.05 2.26 0.96
C LEU A 34 1.36 1.41 -0.28
N LYS A 35 1.19 1.94 -1.49
CA LYS A 35 1.59 1.25 -2.72
C LYS A 35 3.11 1.03 -2.76
N GLU A 36 3.89 2.05 -2.43
CA GLU A 36 5.36 1.94 -2.34
C GLU A 36 5.77 0.94 -1.25
N GLU A 37 5.05 0.91 -0.12
CA GLU A 37 5.31 -0.07 0.92
C GLU A 37 4.96 -1.51 0.49
N CYS A 38 3.84 -1.73 -0.20
CA CYS A 38 3.51 -3.01 -0.81
C CYS A 38 4.64 -3.47 -1.74
N GLN A 39 5.09 -2.61 -2.65
CA GLN A 39 6.16 -2.92 -3.59
C GLN A 39 7.46 -3.30 -2.87
N ARG A 40 7.85 -2.56 -1.82
CA ARG A 40 9.03 -2.90 -1.02
C ARG A 40 8.91 -4.28 -0.39
N VAL A 41 7.76 -4.60 0.20
CA VAL A 41 7.50 -5.92 0.82
C VAL A 41 7.45 -7.03 -0.23
N GLU A 42 6.91 -6.79 -1.42
CA GLU A 42 6.91 -7.77 -2.52
C GLU A 42 8.34 -8.08 -2.99
N THR A 43 9.19 -7.06 -3.08
CA THR A 43 10.59 -7.19 -3.51
C THR A 43 11.54 -7.69 -2.42
N SER A 44 11.10 -7.78 -1.16
CA SER A 44 11.97 -8.28 -0.10
C SER A 44 12.29 -9.75 -0.34
N GLY A 45 13.57 -10.10 -0.32
CA GLY A 45 14.02 -11.49 -0.39
C GLY A 45 13.42 -12.32 0.74
N VAL A 46 13.15 -13.59 0.45
CA VAL A 46 12.55 -14.53 1.41
C VAL A 46 13.43 -15.76 1.50
N VAL A 47 13.86 -16.12 2.71
CA VAL A 47 14.85 -17.18 2.94
C VAL A 47 14.17 -18.52 3.22
N ASP A 48 13.06 -18.54 3.96
CA ASP A 48 12.34 -19.77 4.30
C ASP A 48 10.80 -19.64 4.24
N GLY A 49 10.08 -20.70 4.64
CA GLY A 49 8.61 -20.75 4.62
C GLY A 49 7.94 -19.79 5.63
N THR A 50 8.57 -19.59 6.79
CA THR A 50 8.09 -18.68 7.83
C THR A 50 8.21 -17.23 7.37
N ASP A 51 9.31 -16.88 6.71
CA ASP A 51 9.51 -15.58 6.07
C ASP A 51 8.44 -15.32 4.98
N ARG A 52 8.04 -16.35 4.22
CA ARG A 52 6.95 -16.21 3.22
C ARG A 52 5.64 -15.88 3.93
N ALA A 53 5.32 -16.59 5.00
CA ALA A 53 4.09 -16.37 5.76
C ALA A 53 4.05 -14.97 6.36
N ALA A 54 5.12 -14.54 7.02
CA ALA A 54 5.24 -13.19 7.58
C ALA A 54 5.11 -12.09 6.51
N ARG A 55 5.71 -12.31 5.32
CA ARG A 55 5.56 -11.40 4.18
C ARG A 55 4.11 -11.31 3.71
N ALA A 56 3.43 -12.46 3.56
CA ALA A 56 2.02 -12.48 3.19
C ALA A 56 1.14 -11.79 4.22
N ASP A 57 1.35 -12.01 5.52
CA ASP A 57 0.61 -11.31 6.57
C ASP A 57 0.81 -9.79 6.48
N ARG A 58 2.05 -9.34 6.23
CA ARG A 58 2.32 -7.92 6.04
C ARG A 58 1.59 -7.35 4.82
N LEU A 59 1.58 -8.06 3.69
CA LEU A 59 0.83 -7.65 2.50
C LEU A 59 -0.68 -7.59 2.78
N ALA A 60 -1.23 -8.58 3.50
CA ALA A 60 -2.63 -8.59 3.90
C ALA A 60 -3.01 -7.37 4.73
N GLU A 61 -2.14 -6.96 5.65
CA GLU A 61 -2.31 -5.75 6.46
C GLU A 61 -2.29 -4.48 5.60
N LEU A 62 -1.33 -4.36 4.68
CA LEU A 62 -1.20 -3.19 3.81
C LEU A 62 -2.40 -3.03 2.87
N HIS A 63 -2.87 -4.11 2.26
CA HIS A 63 -4.09 -4.10 1.44
C HIS A 63 -5.33 -3.76 2.27
N THR A 64 -5.44 -4.28 3.51
CA THR A 64 -6.50 -3.90 4.45
C THR A 64 -6.49 -2.39 4.74
N ARG A 65 -5.30 -1.80 4.93
CA ARG A 65 -5.15 -0.35 5.15
C ARG A 65 -5.53 0.45 3.89
N ARG A 66 -5.15 -0.01 2.69
CA ARG A 66 -5.53 0.62 1.42
C ARG A 66 -7.04 0.61 1.21
N ALA A 67 -7.70 -0.52 1.48
CA ALA A 67 -9.16 -0.63 1.42
C ALA A 67 -9.85 0.39 2.35
N ARG A 68 -9.33 0.56 3.57
CA ARG A 68 -9.86 1.57 4.52
C ARG A 68 -9.71 3.00 3.99
N TRP A 69 -8.61 3.33 3.32
CA TRP A 69 -8.42 4.64 2.71
C TRP A 69 -9.38 4.89 1.53
N TRP A 70 -9.63 3.89 0.69
CA TRP A 70 -10.67 3.98 -0.34
C TRP A 70 -12.05 4.20 0.25
N ARG A 71 -12.39 3.51 1.35
CA ARG A 71 -13.65 3.72 2.07
C ARG A 71 -13.80 5.15 2.61
N VAL A 72 -12.70 5.76 3.09
CA VAL A 72 -12.70 7.17 3.52
C VAL A 72 -13.05 8.08 2.35
N LEU A 73 -12.43 7.87 1.19
CA LEU A 73 -12.72 8.65 -0.02
C LEU A 73 -14.16 8.45 -0.50
N TRP A 74 -14.65 7.21 -0.51
CA TRP A 74 -16.03 6.90 -0.88
C TRP A 74 -17.02 7.67 -0.01
N ARG A 75 -16.86 7.62 1.32
CA ARG A 75 -17.73 8.34 2.26
C ARG A 75 -17.68 9.84 2.06
N HIS A 76 -16.49 10.38 1.77
CA HIS A 76 -16.32 11.81 1.53
C HIS A 76 -17.04 12.26 0.25
N GLU A 77 -16.94 11.47 -0.81
CA GLU A 77 -17.41 11.83 -2.14
C GLU A 77 -18.87 11.44 -2.39
N ALA A 78 -19.42 10.50 -1.61
CA ALA A 78 -20.83 10.08 -1.66
C ALA A 78 -21.81 11.25 -1.46
N THR A 79 -21.34 12.33 -0.81
CA THR A 79 -22.14 13.56 -0.59
C THR A 79 -21.98 14.62 -1.68
N ARG A 80 -21.11 14.39 -2.69
CA ARG A 80 -20.60 15.46 -3.58
C ARG A 80 -20.53 15.12 -5.06
N ARG A 81 -20.47 13.84 -5.46
CA ARG A 81 -20.18 13.46 -6.86
C ARG A 81 -21.22 12.54 -7.50
N ARG A 82 -21.15 12.47 -8.83
CA ARG A 82 -21.93 11.57 -9.70
C ARG A 82 -21.55 10.09 -9.47
N SER A 83 -22.51 9.19 -9.70
CA SER A 83 -22.45 7.76 -9.39
C SER A 83 -21.22 7.01 -9.93
N VAL A 84 -20.82 7.22 -11.19
CA VAL A 84 -19.73 6.45 -11.84
C VAL A 84 -18.39 6.56 -11.10
N TYR A 85 -18.08 7.73 -10.54
CA TYR A 85 -16.85 7.88 -9.76
C TYR A 85 -16.91 7.09 -8.45
N LEU A 86 -18.09 7.05 -7.80
CA LEU A 86 -18.30 6.28 -6.58
C LEU A 86 -18.22 4.78 -6.85
N ASP A 87 -18.72 4.31 -7.99
CA ASP A 87 -18.60 2.91 -8.41
C ASP A 87 -17.13 2.52 -8.61
N ALA A 88 -16.32 3.39 -9.24
CA ALA A 88 -14.89 3.15 -9.39
C ALA A 88 -14.15 3.10 -8.04
N VAL A 89 -14.49 4.00 -7.11
CA VAL A 89 -13.91 3.99 -5.75
C VAL A 89 -14.32 2.73 -4.98
N ALA A 90 -15.60 2.32 -5.07
CA ALA A 90 -16.09 1.10 -4.45
C ALA A 90 -15.42 -0.15 -5.04
N GLY A 91 -15.21 -0.19 -6.36
CA GLY A 91 -14.48 -1.26 -7.04
C GLY A 91 -13.01 -1.34 -6.59
N ALA A 92 -12.35 -0.20 -6.43
CA ALA A 92 -10.99 -0.15 -5.90
C ALA A 92 -10.93 -0.62 -4.44
N GLU A 93 -11.88 -0.21 -3.59
CA GLU A 93 -12.00 -0.71 -2.22
C GLU A 93 -12.17 -2.23 -2.19
N TRP A 94 -13.09 -2.76 -2.99
CA TRP A 94 -13.36 -4.20 -3.05
C TRP A 94 -12.13 -4.99 -3.48
N HIS A 95 -11.43 -4.53 -4.51
CA HIS A 95 -10.20 -5.15 -4.98
C HIS A 95 -9.14 -5.27 -3.87
N GLU A 96 -8.95 -4.22 -3.06
CA GLU A 96 -8.00 -4.27 -1.94
C GLU A 96 -8.44 -5.26 -0.85
N TRP A 97 -9.74 -5.41 -0.60
CA TRP A 97 -10.24 -6.44 0.31
C TRP A 97 -9.98 -7.86 -0.20
N GLU A 98 -10.15 -8.10 -1.50
CA GLU A 98 -9.83 -9.38 -2.13
C GLU A 98 -8.34 -9.70 -2.02
N GLN A 99 -7.47 -8.72 -2.30
CA GLN A 99 -6.03 -8.88 -2.13
C GLN A 99 -5.66 -9.20 -0.67
N ALA A 100 -6.26 -8.50 0.30
CA ALA A 100 -6.04 -8.79 1.71
C ALA A 100 -6.47 -10.22 2.10
N ALA A 101 -7.61 -10.69 1.59
CA ALA A 101 -8.10 -12.04 1.84
C ALA A 101 -7.23 -13.11 1.17
N TYR A 102 -6.73 -12.85 -0.04
CA TYR A 102 -5.77 -13.71 -0.72
C TYR A 102 -4.51 -13.89 0.12
N TRP A 103 -3.85 -12.79 0.49
CA TRP A 103 -2.60 -12.83 1.22
C TRP A 103 -2.74 -13.49 2.60
N ARG A 104 -3.83 -13.23 3.32
CA ARG A 104 -4.10 -13.91 4.60
C ARG A 104 -4.21 -15.42 4.43
N ARG A 105 -4.89 -15.88 3.37
CA ARG A 105 -4.98 -17.33 3.06
C ARG A 105 -3.62 -17.92 2.73
N SER A 106 -2.82 -17.21 1.95
CA SER A 106 -1.45 -17.64 1.60
C SER A 106 -0.56 -17.75 2.83
N ALA A 107 -0.63 -16.79 3.76
CA ALA A 107 0.10 -16.83 5.02
C ALA A 107 -0.27 -18.08 5.85
N SER A 108 -1.57 -18.34 6.02
CA SER A 108 -2.04 -19.55 6.72
C SER A 108 -1.55 -20.84 6.05
N GLY A 109 -1.58 -20.90 4.71
CA GLY A 109 -1.09 -22.07 3.97
C GLY A 109 0.41 -22.32 4.15
N TRP A 110 1.22 -21.26 4.19
CA TRP A 110 2.67 -21.38 4.37
C TRP A 110 3.07 -21.71 5.81
N ASN A 111 2.38 -21.16 6.82
CA ASN A 111 2.57 -21.57 8.21
C ASN A 111 2.28 -23.05 8.41
N ALA A 112 1.14 -23.54 7.89
CA ALA A 112 0.78 -24.96 8.00
C ALA A 112 1.82 -25.87 7.31
N ALA A 113 2.39 -25.45 6.18
CA ALA A 113 3.43 -26.19 5.50
C ALA A 113 4.76 -26.22 6.28
N ALA A 114 5.11 -25.12 6.95
CA ALA A 114 6.32 -25.06 7.79
C ALA A 114 6.19 -25.94 9.05
N GLU A 115 5.02 -25.93 9.69
CA GLU A 115 4.70 -26.77 10.85
C GLU A 115 4.74 -28.26 10.48
N GLY A 116 4.05 -28.66 9.40
CA GLY A 116 4.05 -30.05 8.93
C GLY A 116 5.41 -30.56 8.45
N SER A 117 6.29 -29.68 7.97
CA SER A 117 7.68 -30.04 7.62
C SER A 117 8.56 -30.27 8.86
N THR A 118 8.21 -29.66 9.99
CA THR A 118 8.95 -29.81 11.26
C THR A 118 8.65 -31.15 11.92
N GLU A 119 7.41 -31.66 11.81
CA GLU A 119 7.01 -32.95 12.37
C GLU A 119 7.51 -34.17 11.57
N ALA A 120 7.72 -34.03 10.26
CA ALA A 120 8.19 -35.12 9.39
C ALA A 120 9.73 -35.33 9.41
N GLY A 121 10.47 -34.41 10.04
CA GLY A 121 11.94 -34.44 10.13
C GLY A 121 12.52 -34.90 11.47
N ALA A 122 11.66 -35.29 12.42
CA ALA A 122 12.02 -35.85 13.74
C ALA A 122 11.82 -37.36 13.76
#